data_AF-A0A0D0CUX4-F1
#
_entry.id   AF-A0A0D0CUX4-F1
#
_cell.length_a   1.000
_cell.length_b   1.000
_cell.length_c   1.000
_cell.angle_alpha   90.00
_cell.angle_beta   90.00
_cell.angle_gamma   90.00
#
_symmetry.space_group_name_H-M   'P 1'
#
loop_
_entity.id
_entity.type
_entity.pdbx_description
1 polymer ?
#
loop_
_entity_poly.entity_id
_entity_poly.type
_entity_poly.pdbx_seq_one_letter_code
_entity_poly.pdbx_strand_id
1 'polypeptide(L)'
;MLPATWTNKEQSVFLQSQLLEYIEHTGDKNYNHFWPTLYATWFSQWPEKDTQFPDVDGPLTTEQETFLGDAIEVHKNVSCSDGIKSTLTTPLMDCSLNHIQKKQTSVFDNANELKGSHLLTQAELYSLEYYNNRIKPHIKAEQEAGNIKTCSKFLATVQKLSKELLDAEDEDIKQRIQEMYEAQKKQGKRDTGMTNQTDPDAIQEAIKDLLFALAHIAALIKQRTCFVVSFICAGPDPSRNWEITS
;
A
#
# COMPACT_ATOMS: atom_id res chain seq x y z
N MET A 1 12.97 -3.05 -17.98
CA MET A 1 11.98 -3.83 -18.74
C MET A 1 10.66 -3.72 -17.98
N LEU A 2 9.59 -3.26 -18.62
CA LEU A 2 8.27 -3.28 -18.01
C LEU A 2 7.85 -4.76 -17.84
N PRO A 3 7.18 -5.13 -16.73
CA PRO A 3 6.63 -6.48 -16.61
C PRO A 3 5.70 -6.72 -17.80
N ALA A 4 5.80 -7.89 -18.42
CA ALA A 4 4.91 -8.26 -19.52
C ALA A 4 3.47 -8.17 -19.01
N THR A 5 2.68 -7.27 -19.60
CA THR A 5 1.25 -7.17 -19.30
C THR A 5 0.59 -8.45 -19.76
N TRP A 6 -0.13 -9.12 -18.86
CA TRP A 6 -0.83 -10.37 -19.17
C TRP A 6 -1.98 -10.16 -20.15
N THR A 7 -2.42 -8.91 -20.35
CA THR A 7 -3.41 -8.51 -21.35
C THR A 7 -2.78 -7.83 -22.56
N ASN A 8 -3.43 -8.00 -23.70
CA ASN A 8 -3.20 -7.18 -24.88
C ASN A 8 -3.99 -5.83 -24.79
N LYS A 9 -3.79 -4.95 -25.77
CA LYS A 9 -4.42 -3.62 -25.79
C LYS A 9 -5.95 -3.68 -25.87
N GLU A 10 -6.49 -4.59 -26.67
CA GLU A 10 -7.94 -4.73 -26.88
C GLU A 10 -8.63 -5.30 -25.64
N GLN A 11 -8.05 -6.34 -25.05
CA GLN A 11 -8.44 -6.91 -23.77
C GLN A 11 -8.44 -5.86 -22.67
N SER A 12 -7.42 -4.99 -22.63
CA SER A 12 -7.35 -3.91 -21.65
C SER A 12 -8.48 -2.89 -21.82
N VAL A 13 -8.81 -2.52 -23.06
CA VAL A 13 -9.94 -1.62 -23.36
C VAL A 13 -11.27 -2.26 -22.96
N PHE A 14 -11.43 -3.56 -23.23
CA PHE A 14 -12.62 -4.30 -22.80
C PHE A 14 -12.76 -4.31 -21.28
N LEU A 15 -11.71 -4.67 -20.54
CA LEU A 15 -11.76 -4.66 -19.07
C LEU A 15 -12.08 -3.25 -18.55
N GLN A 16 -11.47 -2.21 -19.10
CA GLN A 16 -11.80 -0.82 -18.73
C GLN A 16 -13.27 -0.47 -18.96
N SER A 17 -13.91 -0.98 -20.02
CA SER A 17 -15.34 -0.77 -20.26
C SER A 17 -16.24 -1.40 -19.18
N GLN A 18 -15.77 -2.48 -18.55
CA GLN A 18 -16.49 -3.22 -17.50
C GLN A 18 -16.27 -2.62 -16.11
N LEU A 19 -15.45 -1.56 -15.99
CA LEU A 19 -15.08 -0.96 -14.72
C LEU A 19 -16.27 -0.32 -13.99
N LEU A 20 -17.16 0.36 -14.71
CA LEU A 20 -18.32 1.00 -14.08
C LEU A 20 -19.25 -0.03 -13.43
N GLU A 21 -19.56 -1.10 -14.15
CA GLU A 21 -20.38 -2.20 -13.64
C GLU A 21 -19.70 -2.91 -12.46
N TYR A 22 -18.38 -3.11 -12.53
CA TYR A 22 -17.62 -3.64 -11.41
C TYR A 22 -17.76 -2.76 -10.15
N ILE A 23 -17.62 -1.44 -10.28
CA ILE A 23 -17.74 -0.48 -9.16
C ILE A 23 -19.12 -0.57 -8.50
N GLU A 24 -20.19 -0.67 -9.28
CA GLU A 24 -21.55 -0.84 -8.75
C GLU A 24 -21.65 -2.11 -7.87
N HIS A 25 -21.09 -3.23 -8.34
CA HIS A 25 -21.05 -4.48 -7.58
C HIS A 25 -20.09 -4.47 -6.37
N THR A 26 -19.06 -3.61 -6.35
CA THR A 26 -18.16 -3.50 -5.18
C THR A 26 -18.86 -2.92 -3.95
N GLY A 27 -19.83 -2.01 -4.14
CA GLY A 27 -20.58 -1.41 -3.04
C GLY A 27 -21.37 -2.45 -2.24
N ASP A 28 -22.06 -3.34 -2.95
CA ASP A 28 -22.90 -4.39 -2.37
C ASP A 28 -22.12 -5.68 -2.03
N LYS A 29 -20.84 -5.76 -2.43
CA LYS A 29 -19.98 -6.95 -2.33
C LYS A 29 -20.58 -8.21 -2.97
N ASN A 30 -21.48 -8.03 -3.94
CA ASN A 30 -22.16 -9.12 -4.62
C ASN A 30 -21.65 -9.24 -6.05
N TYR A 31 -20.71 -10.16 -6.27
CA TYR A 31 -20.11 -10.39 -7.59
C TYR A 31 -20.67 -11.63 -8.31
N ASN A 32 -21.75 -12.21 -7.80
CA ASN A 32 -22.30 -13.47 -8.31
C ASN A 32 -22.83 -13.35 -9.74
N HIS A 33 -23.24 -12.15 -10.17
CA HIS A 33 -23.70 -11.89 -11.53
C HIS A 33 -22.61 -11.29 -12.42
N PHE A 34 -21.73 -10.47 -11.84
CA PHE A 34 -20.65 -9.82 -12.57
C PHE A 34 -19.66 -10.82 -13.18
N TRP A 35 -19.05 -11.70 -12.37
CA TRP A 35 -17.98 -12.58 -12.87
C TRP A 35 -18.47 -13.57 -13.93
N PRO A 36 -19.61 -14.26 -13.78
CA PRO A 36 -20.09 -15.17 -14.83
C PRO A 36 -20.37 -14.44 -16.15
N THR A 37 -20.92 -13.23 -16.09
CA THR A 37 -21.22 -12.43 -17.28
C THR A 37 -19.93 -11.97 -17.96
N LEU A 38 -19.00 -11.40 -17.19
CA LEU A 38 -17.69 -11.00 -17.68
C LEU A 38 -16.95 -12.17 -18.33
N TYR A 39 -16.91 -13.34 -17.68
CA TYR A 39 -16.23 -14.51 -18.22
C TYR A 39 -16.90 -15.04 -19.47
N ALA A 40 -18.24 -15.08 -19.52
CA ALA A 40 -18.95 -15.49 -20.73
C ALA A 40 -18.58 -14.60 -21.92
N THR A 41 -18.55 -13.28 -21.73
CA THR A 41 -18.17 -12.33 -22.78
C THR A 41 -16.68 -12.44 -23.13
N TRP A 42 -15.81 -12.53 -22.12
CA TRP A 42 -14.36 -12.63 -22.30
C TRP A 42 -13.96 -13.86 -23.11
N PHE A 43 -14.39 -15.05 -22.69
CA PHE A 43 -14.03 -16.29 -23.38
C PHE A 43 -14.75 -16.47 -24.72
N SER A 44 -15.81 -15.70 -24.98
CA SER A 44 -16.42 -15.62 -26.31
C SER A 44 -15.61 -14.76 -27.28
N GLN A 45 -14.94 -13.71 -26.80
CA GLN A 45 -14.14 -12.80 -27.64
C GLN A 45 -12.69 -13.28 -27.79
N TRP A 46 -12.14 -13.90 -26.75
CA TRP A 46 -10.80 -14.49 -26.73
C TRP A 46 -10.90 -15.96 -26.30
N PRO A 47 -11.28 -16.85 -27.22
CA PRO A 47 -11.36 -18.28 -26.93
C PRO A 47 -9.98 -18.79 -26.52
N GLU A 48 -9.91 -19.47 -25.37
CA GLU A 48 -8.66 -20.09 -24.90
C GLU A 48 -8.14 -21.13 -25.92
N LYS A 49 -9.03 -21.68 -26.76
CA LYS A 49 -8.69 -22.60 -27.85
C LYS A 49 -7.65 -22.00 -28.80
N ASP A 50 -7.79 -20.74 -29.18
CA ASP A 50 -6.91 -20.12 -30.18
C ASP A 50 -5.50 -19.92 -29.63
N THR A 51 -5.38 -19.75 -28.31
CA THR A 51 -4.10 -19.62 -27.60
C THR A 51 -3.42 -20.97 -27.40
N GLN A 52 -4.17 -21.98 -26.97
CA GLN A 52 -3.62 -23.30 -26.62
C GLN A 52 -3.42 -24.21 -27.85
N PHE A 53 -4.23 -24.02 -28.90
CA PHE A 53 -4.27 -24.88 -30.08
C PHE A 53 -4.38 -24.08 -31.40
N PRO A 54 -3.39 -23.22 -31.72
CA PRO A 54 -3.45 -22.38 -32.91
C PRO A 54 -3.48 -23.15 -34.24
N ASP A 55 -2.97 -24.39 -34.27
CA ASP A 55 -2.81 -25.20 -35.49
C ASP A 55 -3.95 -26.20 -35.73
N VAL A 56 -5.01 -26.21 -34.90
CA VAL A 56 -6.07 -27.22 -34.96
C VAL A 56 -7.37 -26.62 -35.51
N ASP A 57 -7.55 -26.70 -36.83
CA ASP A 57 -8.75 -26.24 -37.55
C ASP A 57 -9.96 -27.21 -37.49
N GLY A 58 -9.94 -28.15 -36.54
CA GLY A 58 -10.95 -29.22 -36.42
C GLY A 58 -11.73 -29.25 -35.10
N PRO A 59 -12.70 -30.18 -34.97
CA PRO A 59 -13.25 -30.55 -33.68
C PRO A 59 -12.12 -31.08 -32.79
N LEU A 60 -12.10 -30.64 -31.54
CA LEU A 60 -11.09 -31.05 -30.57
C LEU A 60 -11.30 -32.52 -30.22
N THR A 61 -10.21 -33.24 -29.95
CA THR A 61 -10.31 -34.57 -29.36
C THR A 61 -10.81 -34.46 -27.92
N THR A 62 -11.40 -35.52 -27.37
CA THR A 62 -11.90 -35.53 -25.99
C THR A 62 -10.83 -35.15 -24.97
N GLU A 63 -9.57 -35.55 -25.20
CA GLU A 63 -8.44 -35.18 -24.34
C GLU A 63 -8.12 -33.68 -24.42
N GLN A 64 -8.21 -33.08 -25.62
CA GLN A 64 -8.02 -31.64 -25.80
C GLN A 64 -9.16 -30.82 -25.19
N GLU A 65 -10.40 -31.32 -25.25
CA GLU A 65 -11.55 -30.68 -24.60
C GLU A 65 -11.39 -30.66 -23.07
N THR A 66 -10.91 -31.77 -22.47
CA THR A 66 -10.62 -31.80 -21.04
C THR A 66 -9.51 -30.84 -20.66
N PHE A 67 -8.42 -30.80 -21.44
CA PHE A 67 -7.32 -29.86 -21.21
C PHE A 67 -7.75 -28.41 -21.35
N LEU A 68 -8.62 -28.11 -22.33
CA LEU A 68 -9.19 -26.77 -22.52
C LEU A 68 -10.07 -26.37 -21.34
N GLY A 69 -10.88 -27.29 -20.81
CA GLY A 69 -11.69 -27.07 -19.62
C GLY A 69 -10.84 -26.71 -18.40
N ASP A 70 -9.78 -27.49 -18.15
CA ASP A 70 -8.84 -27.26 -17.06
C ASP A 70 -8.09 -25.92 -17.23
N ALA A 71 -7.66 -25.60 -18.46
CA ALA A 71 -7.01 -24.33 -18.78
C ALA A 71 -7.93 -23.14 -18.51
N ILE A 72 -9.21 -23.22 -18.88
CA ILE A 72 -10.22 -22.18 -18.59
C ILE A 72 -10.42 -22.03 -17.08
N GLU A 73 -10.48 -23.14 -16.33
CA GLU A 73 -10.64 -23.08 -14.87
C GLU A 73 -9.43 -22.47 -14.17
N VAL A 74 -8.21 -22.87 -14.57
CA VAL A 74 -6.97 -22.25 -14.10
C VAL A 74 -6.95 -20.76 -14.45
N HIS A 75 -7.39 -20.39 -15.65
CA HIS A 75 -7.40 -19.00 -16.08
C HIS A 75 -8.39 -18.15 -15.25
N LYS A 76 -9.60 -18.67 -14.98
CA LYS A 76 -10.59 -18.05 -14.08
C LYS A 76 -10.03 -17.82 -12.68
N ASN A 77 -9.32 -18.81 -12.15
CA ASN A 77 -8.83 -18.79 -10.77
C ASN A 77 -7.56 -17.94 -10.58
N VAL A 78 -6.57 -18.05 -11.48
CA VAL A 78 -5.22 -17.51 -11.27
C VAL A 78 -5.02 -16.14 -11.93
N SER A 79 -5.45 -15.96 -13.19
CA SER A 79 -5.10 -14.72 -13.93
C SER A 79 -6.27 -13.76 -14.08
N CYS A 80 -7.50 -14.28 -14.19
CA CYS A 80 -8.68 -13.43 -14.34
C CYS A 80 -8.99 -12.70 -13.03
N SER A 81 -9.20 -13.39 -11.91
CA SER A 81 -9.73 -12.67 -10.74
C SER A 81 -8.76 -11.63 -10.17
N ASP A 82 -7.46 -11.94 -10.04
CA ASP A 82 -6.49 -11.01 -9.45
C ASP A 82 -5.89 -10.05 -10.49
N GLY A 83 -5.66 -10.52 -11.72
CA GLY A 83 -5.22 -9.68 -12.83
C GLY A 83 -6.29 -8.69 -13.26
N ILE A 84 -7.56 -9.10 -13.37
CA ILE A 84 -8.68 -8.22 -13.70
C ILE A 84 -8.96 -7.28 -12.53
N LYS A 85 -9.03 -7.75 -11.28
CA LYS A 85 -9.18 -6.82 -10.14
C LYS A 85 -8.06 -5.78 -10.14
N SER A 86 -6.81 -6.20 -10.31
CA SER A 86 -5.67 -5.29 -10.40
C SER A 86 -5.86 -4.29 -11.54
N THR A 87 -6.22 -4.75 -12.75
CA THR A 87 -6.42 -3.90 -13.94
C THR A 87 -7.64 -2.98 -13.86
N LEU A 88 -8.71 -3.41 -13.18
CA LEU A 88 -9.90 -2.60 -12.92
C LEU A 88 -9.64 -1.57 -11.80
N THR A 89 -8.80 -1.91 -10.82
CA THR A 89 -8.48 -1.00 -9.70
C THR A 89 -7.29 -0.08 -9.98
N THR A 90 -6.42 -0.38 -10.96
CA THR A 90 -5.29 0.50 -11.32
C THR A 90 -5.73 1.85 -11.86
N PRO A 91 -6.74 1.98 -12.75
CA PRO A 91 -7.23 3.29 -13.19
C PRO A 91 -7.75 4.17 -12.05
N LEU A 92 -8.25 3.55 -10.97
CA LEU A 92 -8.69 4.24 -9.75
C LEU A 92 -7.51 4.67 -8.85
N MET A 93 -6.32 4.11 -9.04
CA MET A 93 -5.12 4.31 -8.19
C MET A 93 -3.93 4.95 -8.93
N ASP A 94 -3.92 4.98 -10.27
CA ASP A 94 -2.85 5.54 -11.10
C ASP A 94 -2.87 7.08 -11.20
N CYS A 95 -3.86 7.72 -10.58
CA CYS A 95 -3.70 9.09 -10.15
C CYS A 95 -3.06 9.11 -8.75
N SER A 96 -1.72 9.18 -8.69
CA SER A 96 -1.00 9.88 -7.63
C SER A 96 -0.80 9.19 -6.26
N LEU A 97 -0.08 8.07 -6.16
CA LEU A 97 0.58 7.76 -4.87
C LEU A 97 2.04 7.28 -4.92
N ASN A 98 2.52 6.60 -5.97
CA ASN A 98 3.84 5.94 -5.88
C ASN A 98 5.00 6.57 -6.68
N HIS A 99 4.77 7.52 -7.60
CA HIS A 99 5.85 8.02 -8.48
C HIS A 99 6.34 9.46 -8.17
N ILE A 100 5.69 10.24 -7.29
CA ILE A 100 6.19 11.57 -6.91
C ILE A 100 6.32 11.65 -5.39
N GLN A 101 7.27 10.89 -4.84
CA GLN A 101 7.84 11.19 -3.52
C GLN A 101 9.36 11.25 -3.60
N LYS A 102 9.88 12.14 -4.45
CA LYS A 102 11.04 12.92 -4.00
C LYS A 102 10.47 13.92 -3.01
N LYS A 103 10.50 13.55 -1.73
CA LYS A 103 10.02 14.35 -0.59
C LYS A 103 10.52 15.79 -0.74
N GLN A 104 9.66 16.71 -1.18
CA GLN A 104 9.71 18.04 -0.59
C GLN A 104 9.17 17.83 0.81
N THR A 105 10.06 17.87 1.80
CA THR A 105 9.71 17.90 3.22
C THR A 105 8.78 19.10 3.43
N SER A 106 7.49 18.82 3.44
CA SER A 106 6.43 19.79 3.68
C SER A 106 6.33 20.02 5.19
N VAL A 107 5.93 21.22 5.61
CA VAL A 107 5.60 21.52 7.02
C VAL A 107 4.57 20.53 7.59
N PHE A 108 3.75 19.92 6.71
CA PHE A 108 2.77 18.89 7.08
C PHE A 108 3.33 17.47 7.20
N ASP A 109 4.54 17.18 6.71
CA ASP A 109 5.16 15.86 6.93
C ASP A 109 5.43 15.67 8.42
N ASN A 110 5.87 16.73 9.11
CA ASN A 110 6.01 16.75 10.57
C ASN A 110 4.66 16.58 11.28
N ALA A 111 3.56 17.08 10.70
CA ALA A 111 2.23 16.95 11.30
C ALA A 111 1.67 15.51 11.18
N ASN A 112 2.07 14.75 10.17
CA ASN A 112 1.70 13.33 10.03
C ASN A 112 2.61 12.38 10.84
N GLU A 113 3.82 12.82 11.23
CA GLU A 113 4.67 12.09 12.17
C GLU A 113 4.13 12.08 13.61
N LEU A 114 3.14 12.93 13.93
CA LEU A 114 2.53 13.05 15.26
C LEU A 114 1.65 11.84 15.67
N LYS A 115 1.34 10.92 14.76
CA LYS A 115 0.85 9.59 15.18
C LYS A 115 2.04 8.77 15.63
N GLY A 116 2.44 9.04 16.88
CA GLY A 116 3.59 8.51 17.59
C GLY A 116 4.19 7.30 16.90
N SER A 117 5.20 7.55 16.06
CA SER A 117 6.04 6.49 15.51
C SER A 117 6.47 5.65 16.70
N HIS A 118 5.97 4.41 16.76
CA HIS A 118 6.32 3.51 17.85
C HIS A 118 7.84 3.52 17.99
N LEU A 119 8.33 3.75 19.21
CA LEU A 119 9.76 3.65 19.48
C LEU A 119 10.20 2.25 19.05
N LEU A 120 11.23 2.18 18.21
CA LEU A 120 11.72 0.91 17.74
C LEU A 120 12.31 0.18 18.95
N THR A 121 12.01 -1.10 19.05
CA THR A 121 12.64 -1.96 20.05
C THR A 121 14.14 -2.09 19.75
N GLN A 122 14.95 -2.44 20.74
CA GLN A 122 16.39 -2.63 20.55
C GLN A 122 16.71 -3.67 19.48
N ALA A 123 15.93 -4.75 19.42
CA ALA A 123 16.06 -5.77 18.39
C ALA A 123 15.78 -5.22 16.98
N GLU A 124 14.79 -4.33 16.83
CA GLU A 124 14.49 -3.67 15.54
C GLU A 124 15.56 -2.66 15.15
N LEU A 125 16.11 -1.89 16.10
CA LEU A 125 17.26 -1.01 15.86
C LEU A 125 18.49 -1.81 15.43
N TYR A 126 18.72 -2.96 16.06
CA TYR A 126 19.77 -3.89 15.67
C TYR A 126 19.53 -4.45 14.26
N SER A 127 18.29 -4.86 13.94
CA SER A 127 17.92 -5.27 12.59
C SER A 127 18.23 -4.17 11.60
N LEU A 128 17.82 -2.93 11.88
CA LEU A 128 17.99 -1.82 10.96
C LEU A 128 19.46 -1.56 10.58
N GLU A 129 20.35 -1.53 11.57
CA GLU A 129 21.78 -1.23 11.35
C GLU A 129 22.55 -2.43 10.77
N TYR A 130 22.25 -3.65 11.22
CA TYR A 130 23.06 -4.84 10.93
C TYR A 130 22.37 -5.89 10.04
N TYR A 131 21.22 -5.55 9.43
CA TYR A 131 20.45 -6.48 8.60
C TYR A 131 21.31 -7.18 7.54
N ASN A 132 21.99 -6.38 6.72
CA ASN A 132 22.67 -6.88 5.52
C ASN A 132 23.85 -7.80 5.86
N ASN A 133 24.56 -7.49 6.94
CA ASN A 133 25.83 -8.15 7.26
C ASN A 133 25.63 -9.38 8.16
N ARG A 134 24.67 -9.33 9.09
CA ARG A 134 24.53 -10.36 10.13
C ARG A 134 23.25 -11.16 9.98
N ILE A 135 22.10 -10.52 9.87
CA ILE A 135 20.80 -11.20 9.88
C ILE A 135 20.46 -11.85 8.53
N LYS A 136 20.75 -11.17 7.42
CA LYS A 136 20.42 -11.62 6.06
C LYS A 136 21.05 -12.96 5.68
N PRO A 137 22.33 -13.26 6.01
CA PRO A 137 22.91 -14.58 5.79
C PRO A 137 22.12 -15.71 6.47
N HIS A 138 21.72 -15.54 7.73
CA HIS A 138 20.94 -16.55 8.46
C HIS A 138 19.54 -16.75 7.88
N ILE A 139 18.88 -15.65 7.48
CA ILE A 139 17.59 -15.72 6.81
C ILE A 139 17.68 -16.50 5.49
N LYS A 140 18.73 -16.26 4.69
CA LYS A 140 18.94 -17.00 3.45
C LYS A 140 19.14 -18.49 3.69
N ALA A 141 19.93 -18.85 4.70
CA ALA A 141 20.10 -20.25 5.10
C ALA A 141 18.77 -20.91 5.51
N GLU A 142 17.92 -20.20 6.27
CA GLU A 142 16.58 -20.67 6.67
C GLU A 142 15.59 -20.77 5.49
N GLN A 143 15.75 -19.91 4.48
CA GLN A 143 14.99 -19.97 3.23
C GLN A 143 15.42 -21.18 2.38
N GLU A 144 16.72 -21.40 2.24
CA GLU A 144 17.29 -22.54 1.52
C GLU A 144 16.92 -23.88 2.18
N ALA A 145 16.83 -23.91 3.51
CA ALA A 145 16.33 -25.07 4.27
C ALA A 145 14.82 -25.31 4.10
N GLY A 146 14.08 -24.39 3.46
CA GLY A 146 12.64 -24.52 3.21
C GLY A 146 11.75 -24.23 4.44
N ASN A 147 12.32 -23.70 5.53
CA ASN A 147 11.58 -23.36 6.75
C ASN A 147 10.68 -22.13 6.57
N ILE A 148 11.09 -21.20 5.70
CA ILE A 148 10.38 -19.94 5.45
C ILE A 148 9.66 -19.99 4.10
N LYS A 149 8.35 -20.28 4.14
CA LYS A 149 7.48 -20.29 2.93
C LYS A 149 6.54 -19.09 2.83
N THR A 150 6.35 -18.34 3.91
CA THR A 150 5.33 -17.27 4.01
C THR A 150 5.95 -16.00 4.58
N CYS A 151 5.47 -14.84 4.13
CA CYS A 151 5.94 -13.52 4.59
C CYS A 151 5.83 -13.35 6.13
N SER A 152 4.73 -13.81 6.74
CA SER A 152 4.57 -13.76 8.20
C SER A 152 5.63 -14.58 8.94
N LYS A 153 5.96 -15.78 8.45
CA LYS A 153 7.03 -16.60 9.02
C LYS A 153 8.40 -15.95 8.84
N PHE A 154 8.65 -15.34 7.69
CA PHE A 154 9.88 -14.59 7.43
C PHE A 154 10.09 -13.50 8.49
N LEU A 155 9.06 -12.67 8.73
CA LEU A 155 9.14 -11.57 9.68
C LEU A 155 9.33 -12.06 11.12
N ALA A 156 8.63 -13.13 11.52
CA ALA A 156 8.83 -13.75 12.83
C ALA A 156 10.27 -14.30 12.99
N THR A 157 10.83 -14.93 11.95
CA THR A 157 12.21 -15.40 11.97
C THR A 157 13.22 -14.25 12.06
N VAL A 158 12.99 -13.15 11.33
CA VAL A 158 13.83 -11.94 11.42
C VAL A 158 13.83 -11.40 12.86
N GLN A 159 12.66 -11.23 13.46
CA GLN A 159 12.53 -10.72 14.82
C GLN A 159 13.21 -11.64 15.85
N LYS A 160 13.03 -12.97 15.71
CA LYS A 160 13.67 -13.97 16.56
C LYS A 160 15.19 -13.92 16.45
N LEU A 161 15.72 -13.99 15.22
CA LEU A 161 17.18 -13.95 14.97
C LEU A 161 17.80 -12.63 15.43
N SER A 162 17.09 -11.51 15.24
CA SER A 162 17.61 -10.20 15.65
C SER A 162 17.76 -10.10 17.17
N LYS A 163 16.83 -10.70 17.92
CA LYS A 163 16.93 -10.79 19.38
C LYS A 163 18.08 -11.73 19.80
N GLU A 164 18.12 -12.94 19.26
CA GLU A 164 19.15 -13.94 19.60
C GLU A 164 20.57 -13.46 19.27
N LEU A 165 20.74 -12.82 18.11
CA LEU A 165 22.03 -12.25 17.73
C LEU A 165 22.40 -11.07 18.62
N LEU A 166 21.48 -10.14 18.89
CA LEU A 166 21.76 -9.01 19.79
C LEU A 166 22.19 -9.48 21.19
N ASP A 167 21.56 -10.54 21.72
CA ASP A 167 21.91 -11.10 23.03
C ASP A 167 23.32 -11.74 23.03
N ALA A 168 23.76 -12.31 21.90
CA ALA A 168 25.06 -12.98 21.73
C ALA A 168 26.20 -12.06 21.29
N GLU A 169 25.90 -10.82 20.88
CA GLU A 169 26.89 -9.86 20.38
C GLU A 169 27.78 -9.26 21.47
N ASP A 170 28.86 -8.63 21.01
CA ASP A 170 29.81 -7.92 21.85
C ASP A 170 29.14 -6.78 22.61
N GLU A 171 29.62 -6.53 23.84
CA GLU A 171 29.08 -5.48 24.72
C GLU A 171 29.16 -4.08 24.09
N ASP A 172 30.17 -3.81 23.26
CA ASP A 172 30.30 -2.53 22.53
C ASP A 172 29.12 -2.28 21.58
N ILE A 173 28.62 -3.33 20.91
CA ILE A 173 27.51 -3.23 19.97
C ILE A 173 26.20 -3.11 20.73
N LYS A 174 26.02 -3.89 21.80
CA LYS A 174 24.86 -3.75 22.69
C LYS A 174 24.77 -2.34 23.26
N GLN A 175 25.89 -1.78 23.71
CA GLN A 175 25.94 -0.42 24.21
C GLN A 175 25.57 0.59 23.12
N ARG A 176 26.09 0.44 21.89
CA ARG A 176 25.71 1.31 20.77
C ARG A 176 24.22 1.27 20.46
N ILE A 177 23.60 0.08 20.43
CA ILE A 177 22.15 -0.06 20.23
C ILE A 177 21.37 0.58 21.39
N GLN A 178 21.83 0.38 22.63
CA GLN A 178 21.22 0.99 23.83
C GLN A 178 21.27 2.53 23.75
N GLU A 179 22.40 3.10 23.35
CA GLU A 179 22.55 4.55 23.17
C GLU A 179 21.59 5.10 22.10
N MET A 180 21.43 4.39 20.98
CA MET A 180 20.43 4.76 19.96
C MET A 180 19.01 4.70 20.49
N TYR A 181 18.67 3.65 21.25
CA TYR A 181 17.35 3.51 21.86
C TYR A 181 17.06 4.64 22.86
N GLU A 182 18.04 5.01 23.69
CA GLU A 182 17.92 6.14 24.60
C GLU A 182 17.82 7.48 23.87
N ALA A 183 18.54 7.66 22.77
CA ALA A 183 18.43 8.84 21.93
C ALA A 183 17.02 8.98 21.34
N GLN A 184 16.45 7.88 20.81
CA GLN A 184 15.08 7.86 20.29
C GLN A 184 14.05 8.19 21.39
N LYS A 185 14.23 7.61 22.59
CA LYS A 185 13.38 7.91 23.75
C LYS A 185 13.49 9.36 24.22
N LYS A 186 14.68 9.96 24.15
CA LYS A 186 14.91 11.38 24.48
C LYS A 186 14.27 12.29 23.44
N GLN A 187 14.29 11.93 22.15
CA GLN A 187 13.62 12.68 21.08
C GLN A 187 12.10 12.63 21.23
N GLY A 188 11.51 11.43 21.41
CA GLY A 188 10.05 11.30 21.60
C GLY A 188 9.52 12.04 22.84
N LYS A 189 10.33 12.12 23.91
CA LYS A 189 9.98 12.92 25.10
C LYS A 189 10.06 14.43 24.88
N ARG A 190 10.88 14.93 23.94
CA ARG A 190 10.93 16.37 23.64
C ARG A 190 9.66 16.83 22.91
N ASP A 191 9.12 15.99 22.02
CA ASP A 191 7.86 16.31 21.32
C ASP A 191 6.63 16.13 22.22
N THR A 192 6.61 15.12 23.10
CA THR A 192 5.50 14.95 24.06
C THR A 192 5.60 15.91 25.25
N GLY A 193 6.79 16.47 25.46
CA GLY A 193 7.13 17.40 26.55
C GLY A 193 7.14 18.85 26.11
N MET A 194 6.49 19.21 24.99
CA MET A 194 6.10 20.60 24.81
C MET A 194 5.16 20.92 25.98
N THR A 195 5.67 21.70 26.94
CA THR A 195 4.84 22.33 27.96
C THR A 195 3.68 22.98 27.22
N ASN A 196 2.45 22.74 27.69
CA ASN A 196 1.20 23.34 27.20
C ASN A 196 1.15 24.86 27.38
N GLN A 197 2.28 25.56 27.19
CA GLN A 197 2.33 26.97 26.98
C GLN A 197 2.02 27.17 25.49
N THR A 198 0.73 26.99 25.21
CA THR A 198 0.12 27.20 23.93
C THR A 198 0.30 28.66 23.57
N ASP A 199 1.34 28.97 22.80
CA ASP A 199 1.50 30.29 22.23
C ASP A 199 0.31 30.54 21.29
N PRO A 200 -0.62 31.45 21.66
CA PRO A 200 -1.83 31.68 20.88
C PRO A 200 -1.50 32.16 19.47
N ASP A 201 -0.39 32.88 19.30
CA ASP A 201 0.03 33.39 17.99
C ASP A 201 0.51 32.24 17.08
N ALA A 202 1.29 31.30 17.62
CA ALA A 202 1.74 30.11 16.89
C ALA A 202 0.56 29.23 16.47
N ILE A 203 -0.46 29.07 17.32
CA ILE A 203 -1.68 28.32 16.95
C ILE A 203 -2.47 29.06 15.87
N GLN A 204 -2.57 30.39 15.98
CA GLN A 204 -3.25 31.19 14.97
C GLN A 204 -2.56 31.13 13.61
N GLU A 205 -1.21 31.10 13.59
CA GLU A 205 -0.43 30.90 12.37
C GLU A 205 -0.68 29.51 11.77
N ALA A 206 -0.64 28.45 12.59
CA ALA A 206 -0.94 27.09 12.14
C ALA A 206 -2.37 26.95 11.56
N ILE A 207 -3.36 27.63 12.13
CA ILE A 207 -4.73 27.67 11.59
C ILE A 207 -4.73 28.32 10.19
N LYS A 208 -4.00 29.42 9.99
CA LYS A 208 -3.91 30.08 8.68
C LYS A 208 -3.23 29.19 7.64
N ASP A 209 -2.14 28.54 8.02
CA ASP A 209 -1.41 27.60 7.15
C ASP A 209 -2.28 26.41 6.76
N LEU A 210 -3.05 25.87 7.70
CA LEU A 210 -4.03 24.82 7.43
C LEU A 210 -5.08 25.27 6.41
N LEU A 211 -5.66 26.45 6.59
CA LEU A 211 -6.65 26.98 5.66
C LEU A 211 -6.07 27.14 4.24
N PHE A 212 -4.81 27.58 4.13
CA PHE A 212 -4.11 27.67 2.86
C PHE A 212 -3.90 26.29 2.21
N ALA A 213 -3.45 25.30 2.98
CA ALA A 213 -3.28 23.94 2.51
C ALA A 213 -4.60 23.31 2.04
N LEU A 214 -5.68 23.50 2.82
CA LEU A 214 -7.02 23.03 2.46
C LEU A 214 -7.54 23.68 1.18
N ALA A 215 -7.31 24.99 0.99
CA ALA A 215 -7.66 25.68 -0.25
C ALA A 215 -6.91 25.10 -1.47
N HIS A 216 -5.63 24.78 -1.31
CA HIS A 216 -4.84 24.14 -2.36
C HIS A 216 -5.37 22.74 -2.70
N ILE A 217 -5.67 21.93 -1.69
CA ILE A 217 -6.27 20.59 -1.86
C ILE A 217 -7.63 20.69 -2.57
N ALA A 218 -8.50 21.61 -2.15
CA ALA A 218 -9.80 21.83 -2.81
C ALA A 218 -9.63 22.22 -4.28
N ALA A 219 -8.65 23.09 -4.59
CA ALA A 219 -8.36 23.49 -5.97
C ALA A 219 -7.89 22.29 -6.82
N LEU A 220 -7.03 21.43 -6.27
CA LEU A 220 -6.57 20.22 -6.95
C LEU A 220 -7.72 19.23 -7.20
N ILE A 221 -8.57 19.00 -6.21
CA ILE A 221 -9.75 18.13 -6.35
C ILE A 221 -10.67 18.67 -7.45
N LYS A 222 -10.98 19.97 -7.41
CA LYS A 222 -11.82 20.63 -8.42
C LYS A 222 -11.22 20.52 -9.82
N GLN A 223 -9.92 20.74 -9.98
CA GLN A 223 -9.25 20.66 -11.27
C GLN A 223 -9.27 19.25 -11.87
N ARG A 224 -9.17 18.21 -11.03
CA ARG A 224 -9.06 16.82 -11.50
C ARG A 224 -10.40 16.11 -11.65
N THR A 225 -11.36 16.42 -10.79
CA THR A 225 -12.61 15.65 -10.67
C THR A 225 -13.86 16.47 -10.97
N CYS A 226 -13.72 17.80 -11.15
CA CYS A 226 -14.82 18.76 -11.18
C CYS A 226 -15.68 18.81 -9.90
N PHE A 227 -15.29 18.09 -8.83
CA PHE A 227 -15.99 18.17 -7.55
C PHE A 227 -15.61 19.42 -6.79
N VAL A 228 -16.60 20.05 -6.17
CA VAL A 228 -16.40 21.19 -5.28
C VAL A 228 -16.45 20.67 -3.84
N VAL A 229 -15.35 20.84 -3.12
CA VAL A 229 -15.23 20.48 -1.71
C VAL A 229 -15.15 21.75 -0.88
N SER A 230 -15.92 21.80 0.20
CA SER A 230 -15.90 22.88 1.18
C SER A 230 -15.49 22.34 2.55
N PHE A 231 -14.55 23.01 3.20
CA PHE A 231 -14.13 22.71 4.57
C PHE A 231 -14.78 23.70 5.54
N ILE A 232 -15.34 23.17 6.64
CA ILE A 232 -15.88 23.98 7.72
C ILE A 232 -15.08 23.64 8.96
N CYS A 233 -14.35 24.63 9.49
CA CYS A 233 -13.59 24.51 10.72
C CYS A 233 -14.27 25.37 11.79
N ALA A 234 -14.56 24.79 12.95
CA ALA A 234 -15.14 25.49 14.09
C ALA A 234 -14.30 25.21 15.33
N GLY A 235 -14.04 26.24 16.12
CA GLY A 235 -13.24 26.15 17.33
C GLY A 235 -13.09 27.50 18.04
N PRO A 236 -12.58 27.51 19.27
CA PRO A 236 -12.27 28.74 20.00
C PRO A 236 -11.19 29.55 19.28
N ASP A 237 -11.31 30.89 19.31
CA ASP A 237 -10.32 31.78 18.71
C ASP A 237 -9.13 31.95 19.68
N PRO A 238 -7.92 31.44 19.32
CA PRO A 238 -6.73 31.56 20.18
C PRO A 238 -6.39 33.02 20.50
N SER A 239 -6.67 33.95 19.57
CA SER A 239 -6.38 35.37 19.74
C SER A 239 -7.32 36.08 20.72
N ARG A 240 -8.45 35.45 21.06
CA ARG A 240 -9.48 35.98 21.97
C ARG A 240 -9.57 35.17 23.26
N ASN A 241 -8.43 34.79 23.82
CA ASN A 241 -8.36 34.03 25.07
C ASN A 241 -9.21 32.75 25.05
N TRP A 242 -9.29 32.09 23.89
CA TRP A 242 -10.04 30.84 23.70
C TRP A 242 -11.56 30.96 23.86
N GLU A 243 -12.12 32.17 23.78
CA GLU A 243 -13.57 32.36 23.82
C GLU A 243 -14.22 31.97 22.48
N ILE A 244 -15.35 31.27 22.56
CA ILE A 244 -16.22 31.00 21.41
C ILE A 244 -17.19 32.17 21.32
N THR A 245 -16.89 33.15 20.46
CA THR A 245 -17.85 34.21 20.16
C THR A 245 -18.86 33.68 19.14
N SER A 246 -20.10 33.48 19.58
CA SER A 246 -21.25 33.14 18.71
C SER A 246 -21.80 34.36 18.00
#